data_AF-A0A8J1XI98-F1
#
_entry.id   AF-A0A8J1XI98-F1
#
_cell.length_a   1.000
_cell.length_b   1.000
_cell.length_c   1.000
_cell.angle_alpha   90.00
_cell.angle_beta   90.00
_cell.angle_gamma   90.00
#
_symmetry.space_group_name_H-M   'P 1'
#
loop_
_entity.id
_entity.type
_entity.pdbx_description
1 polymer ?
#
loop_
_entity_poly.entity_id
_entity_poly.type
_entity_poly.pdbx_seq_one_letter_code
_entity_poly.pdbx_strand_id
1 'polypeptide(L)'
;MEFDFGSKHAMLTAPNDFPVFVKSAMGTTSCLVGIASDEKSLGNYMNLIKDDIKVVLQPFRGLIKKFLNLDLYPQALSGIVMLEQYVDIGKTPVTIHTIDGIVGHGKIVPWAISDNIYFKHRPQCFQGVGIPSVLAEETQNNMWRVYVALVENLQKYGFDNEFVDAEVFVFSDGTIKLMEMNGRGFPLMFKLYDEVLNKGDIIEAHLNISRGVIPETPTNKPDRYGLYAYMATFGSGKVADFIDLDKLSEYSDIATFGHEADTVVEPKGESGFNLGFLSIVDSSYQACVDKMEVLKVNLLKHPEYSPWWNN
;
A
#
# COMPACT_ATOMS: atom_id res chain seq x y z
N MET A 1 -30.80 -11.73 -0.97
CA MET A 1 -30.60 -11.71 -2.44
C MET A 1 -29.15 -12.08 -2.65
N GLU A 2 -28.90 -13.29 -3.17
CA GLU A 2 -27.59 -13.93 -3.19
C GLU A 2 -26.62 -13.19 -4.12
N PHE A 3 -25.35 -13.11 -3.71
CA PHE A 3 -24.28 -12.77 -4.63
C PHE A 3 -24.15 -13.94 -5.60
N ASP A 4 -24.38 -13.67 -6.90
CA ASP A 4 -24.06 -14.61 -7.96
C ASP A 4 -22.53 -14.71 -8.05
N PHE A 5 -21.97 -15.63 -7.27
CA PHE A 5 -20.65 -16.17 -7.56
C PHE A 5 -20.85 -17.03 -8.79
N GLY A 6 -20.76 -16.40 -9.97
CA GLY A 6 -21.05 -17.04 -11.25
C GLY A 6 -20.60 -18.51 -11.24
N SER A 7 -21.51 -19.38 -11.70
CA SER A 7 -21.37 -20.85 -11.77
C SER A 7 -20.16 -21.36 -12.56
N LYS A 8 -19.29 -20.45 -13.01
CA LYS A 8 -17.93 -20.69 -13.44
C LYS A 8 -17.04 -19.80 -12.59
N HIS A 9 -16.39 -20.38 -11.57
CA HIS A 9 -15.21 -19.77 -10.99
C HIS A 9 -14.26 -19.51 -12.15
N ALA A 10 -14.16 -18.26 -12.60
CA ALA A 10 -13.13 -17.85 -13.53
C ALA A 10 -11.81 -17.85 -12.75
N MET A 11 -11.29 -19.05 -12.46
CA MET A 11 -9.88 -19.23 -12.15
C MET A 11 -9.15 -18.86 -13.44
N LEU A 12 -8.77 -17.59 -13.56
CA LEU A 12 -8.13 -17.09 -14.77
C LEU A 12 -6.77 -17.78 -15.01
N THR A 13 -6.14 -18.28 -13.94
CA THR A 13 -5.08 -19.30 -13.93
C THR A 13 -4.86 -19.69 -12.48
N ALA A 14 -5.20 -20.91 -12.06
CA ALA A 14 -4.61 -21.41 -10.80
C ALA A 14 -3.15 -21.74 -11.10
N PRO A 15 -2.16 -21.24 -10.33
CA PRO A 15 -0.82 -21.81 -10.37
C PRO A 15 -0.95 -23.31 -10.10
N ASN A 16 -0.31 -24.15 -10.93
CA ASN A 16 -0.35 -25.61 -10.72
C ASN A 16 0.42 -26.06 -9.46
N ASP A 17 1.16 -25.14 -8.85
CA ASP A 17 2.05 -25.41 -7.73
C ASP A 17 1.74 -24.47 -6.56
N PHE A 18 1.62 -25.03 -5.36
CA PHE A 18 1.62 -24.29 -4.10
C PHE A 18 3.06 -23.91 -3.70
N PRO A 19 3.26 -22.82 -2.93
CA PRO A 19 2.24 -21.93 -2.39
C PRO A 19 1.68 -20.92 -3.42
N VAL A 20 0.43 -20.50 -3.21
CA VAL A 20 -0.23 -19.48 -4.03
C VAL A 20 -0.65 -18.29 -3.17
N PHE A 21 -0.53 -17.09 -3.74
CA PHE A 21 -1.04 -15.87 -3.10
C PHE A 21 -2.52 -15.73 -3.46
N VAL A 22 -3.36 -15.55 -2.45
CA VAL A 22 -4.81 -15.45 -2.57
C VAL A 22 -5.23 -14.06 -2.12
N LYS A 23 -5.95 -13.30 -2.94
CA LYS A 23 -6.50 -11.99 -2.53
C LYS A 23 -7.87 -11.71 -3.12
N SER A 24 -8.65 -10.88 -2.42
CA SER A 24 -9.83 -10.25 -3.03
C SER A 24 -9.41 -9.34 -4.19
N ALA A 25 -10.20 -9.30 -5.27
CA ALA A 25 -10.05 -8.27 -6.30
C ALA A 25 -10.56 -6.89 -5.84
N MET A 26 -11.25 -6.83 -4.70
CA MET A 26 -11.78 -5.62 -4.10
C MET A 26 -11.46 -5.62 -2.61
N GLY A 27 -10.39 -4.92 -2.25
CA GLY A 27 -9.86 -4.82 -0.90
C GLY A 27 -8.82 -3.71 -0.81
N THR A 28 -8.46 -3.33 0.42
CA THR A 28 -7.40 -2.36 0.70
C THR A 28 -6.57 -2.87 1.89
N THR A 29 -5.44 -2.21 2.16
CA THR A 29 -4.68 -2.38 3.42
C THR A 29 -4.30 -3.83 3.74
N SER A 30 -3.97 -4.61 2.70
CA SER A 30 -3.63 -6.04 2.81
C SER A 30 -4.70 -6.87 3.55
N CYS A 31 -5.94 -6.37 3.64
CA CYS A 31 -7.05 -7.14 4.17
C CYS A 31 -7.48 -8.17 3.13
N LEU A 32 -7.92 -9.34 3.61
CA LEU A 32 -8.44 -10.41 2.74
C LEU A 32 -7.41 -10.94 1.75
N VAL A 33 -6.14 -10.97 2.14
CA VAL A 33 -5.04 -11.62 1.42
C VAL A 33 -4.46 -12.77 2.25
N GLY A 34 -3.82 -13.73 1.60
CA GLY A 34 -3.23 -14.87 2.28
C GLY A 34 -2.31 -15.69 1.38
N ILE A 35 -1.54 -16.58 2.01
CA ILE A 35 -0.66 -17.52 1.32
C ILE A 35 -1.22 -18.91 1.57
N ALA A 36 -1.79 -19.53 0.55
CA ALA A 36 -2.25 -20.91 0.64
C ALA A 36 -1.08 -21.83 0.30
N SER A 37 -0.77 -22.78 1.18
CA SER A 37 0.27 -23.80 0.97
C SER A 37 -0.27 -25.12 0.42
N ASP A 38 -1.60 -25.28 0.41
CA ASP A 38 -2.31 -26.47 -0.03
C ASP A 38 -3.78 -26.14 -0.36
N GLU A 39 -4.52 -27.10 -0.92
CA GLU A 39 -5.93 -26.92 -1.28
C GLU A 39 -6.83 -26.59 -0.08
N LYS A 40 -6.49 -27.09 1.11
CA LYS A 40 -7.28 -26.89 2.33
C LYS A 40 -7.17 -25.44 2.80
N SER A 41 -5.95 -24.92 2.91
CA SER A 41 -5.68 -23.52 3.25
C SER A 41 -6.26 -22.58 2.19
N LEU A 42 -6.17 -22.94 0.90
CA LEU A 42 -6.85 -22.21 -0.17
C LEU A 42 -8.36 -22.15 0.06
N GLY A 43 -9.01 -23.29 0.35
CA GLY A 43 -10.44 -23.33 0.67
C GLY A 43 -10.82 -22.46 1.86
N ASN A 44 -9.99 -22.40 2.90
CA ASN A 44 -10.21 -21.53 4.05
C ASN A 44 -10.15 -20.04 3.67
N TYR A 45 -9.13 -19.62 2.91
CA TYR A 45 -9.03 -18.23 2.45
C TYR A 45 -10.17 -17.85 1.51
N MET A 46 -10.55 -18.73 0.58
CA MET A 46 -11.68 -18.50 -0.32
C MET A 46 -12.98 -18.26 0.46
N ASN A 47 -13.25 -19.03 1.52
CA ASN A 47 -14.43 -18.85 2.35
C ASN A 47 -14.39 -17.53 3.13
N LEU A 48 -13.25 -17.19 3.73
CA LEU A 48 -13.07 -15.93 4.44
C LEU A 48 -13.33 -14.73 3.52
N ILE A 49 -12.68 -14.71 2.35
CA ILE A 49 -12.82 -13.64 1.36
C ILE A 49 -14.28 -13.54 0.87
N LYS A 50 -14.93 -14.68 0.64
CA LYS A 50 -16.33 -14.74 0.17
C LYS A 50 -17.30 -14.05 1.12
N ASP A 51 -17.12 -14.23 2.42
CA ASP A 51 -17.99 -13.63 3.43
C ASP A 51 -17.70 -12.14 3.61
N ASP A 52 -16.42 -11.76 3.64
CA ASP A 52 -16.01 -10.39 3.87
C ASP A 52 -16.24 -9.46 2.66
N ILE A 53 -16.07 -9.96 1.42
CA ILE A 53 -16.38 -9.19 0.20
C ILE A 53 -17.83 -8.66 0.25
N LYS A 54 -18.77 -9.45 0.76
CA LYS A 54 -20.18 -9.02 0.82
C LYS A 54 -20.35 -7.82 1.75
N VAL A 55 -19.64 -7.83 2.87
CA VAL A 55 -19.67 -6.77 3.87
C VAL A 55 -18.97 -5.53 3.34
N VAL A 56 -17.78 -5.69 2.77
CA VAL A 56 -16.96 -4.58 2.24
C VAL A 56 -17.64 -3.91 1.04
N LEU A 57 -18.21 -4.68 0.11
CA LEU A 57 -18.82 -4.10 -1.09
C LEU A 57 -20.15 -3.42 -0.83
N GLN A 58 -20.91 -3.85 0.18
CA GLN A 58 -22.29 -3.39 0.36
C GLN A 58 -22.42 -1.87 0.35
N PRO A 59 -21.64 -1.11 1.14
CA PRO A 59 -21.74 0.34 1.17
C PRO A 59 -21.51 0.99 -0.20
N PHE A 60 -20.68 0.38 -1.07
CA PHE A 60 -20.29 0.93 -2.36
C PHE A 60 -21.17 0.49 -3.53
N ARG A 61 -22.01 -0.54 -3.39
CA ARG A 61 -22.83 -1.06 -4.51
C ARG A 61 -23.68 0.02 -5.17
N GLY A 62 -24.26 0.93 -4.38
CA GLY A 62 -25.05 2.04 -4.91
C GLY A 62 -24.23 3.02 -5.74
N LEU A 63 -23.00 3.33 -5.29
CA LEU A 63 -22.07 4.20 -6.01
C LEU A 63 -21.57 3.53 -7.29
N ILE A 64 -21.17 2.26 -7.22
CA ILE A 64 -20.72 1.49 -8.39
C ILE A 64 -21.82 1.46 -9.46
N LYS A 65 -23.07 1.14 -9.09
CA LYS A 65 -24.19 1.15 -10.04
C LYS A 65 -24.50 2.52 -10.64
N LYS A 66 -24.22 3.60 -9.90
CA LYS A 66 -24.52 4.97 -10.31
C LYS A 66 -23.45 5.55 -11.23
N PHE A 67 -22.18 5.24 -10.98
CA PHE A 67 -21.05 5.92 -11.61
C PHE A 67 -20.23 5.03 -12.54
N LEU A 68 -20.27 3.70 -12.36
CA LEU A 68 -19.55 2.79 -13.24
C LEU A 68 -20.45 2.27 -14.35
N ASN A 69 -19.92 2.22 -15.57
CA ASN A 69 -20.59 1.57 -16.69
C ASN A 69 -20.51 0.05 -16.52
N LEU A 70 -21.56 -0.56 -15.97
CA LEU A 70 -21.62 -2.00 -15.71
C LEU A 70 -21.74 -2.85 -16.97
N ASP A 71 -22.10 -2.28 -18.12
CA ASP A 71 -22.08 -3.01 -19.39
C ASP A 71 -20.64 -3.22 -19.87
N LEU A 72 -19.76 -2.25 -19.61
CA LEU A 72 -18.32 -2.36 -19.87
C LEU A 72 -17.59 -3.15 -18.78
N TYR A 73 -18.03 -3.02 -17.52
CA TYR A 73 -17.38 -3.61 -16.35
C TYR A 73 -18.32 -4.48 -15.51
N PRO A 74 -18.88 -5.57 -16.07
CA PRO A 74 -19.87 -6.40 -15.38
C PRO A 74 -19.30 -7.08 -14.12
N GLN A 75 -17.98 -7.21 -14.02
CA GLN A 75 -17.26 -7.81 -12.90
C GLN A 75 -17.25 -6.94 -11.63
N ALA A 76 -17.53 -5.64 -11.73
CA ALA A 76 -17.37 -4.69 -10.63
C ALA A 76 -18.31 -4.94 -9.42
N LEU A 77 -19.35 -5.76 -9.60
CA LEU A 77 -20.26 -6.16 -8.52
C LEU A 77 -20.07 -7.60 -8.07
N SER A 78 -19.12 -8.31 -8.67
CA SER A 78 -18.82 -9.72 -8.44
C SER A 78 -17.79 -9.86 -7.32
N GLY A 79 -17.96 -10.90 -6.50
CA GLY A 79 -16.93 -11.30 -5.55
C GLY A 79 -15.85 -12.10 -6.25
N ILE A 80 -14.81 -11.43 -6.73
CA ILE A 80 -13.69 -12.06 -7.42
C ILE A 80 -12.57 -12.30 -6.42
N VAL A 81 -12.04 -13.52 -6.43
CA VAL A 81 -10.82 -13.90 -5.74
C VAL A 81 -9.75 -14.15 -6.79
N MET A 82 -8.58 -13.52 -6.61
CA MET A 82 -7.42 -13.68 -7.46
C MET A 82 -6.45 -14.68 -6.83
N LEU A 83 -5.93 -15.57 -7.67
CA LEU A 83 -4.87 -16.51 -7.33
C LEU A 83 -3.64 -16.13 -8.13
N GLU A 84 -2.56 -15.83 -7.44
CA GLU A 84 -1.32 -15.31 -8.03
C GLU A 84 -0.13 -16.17 -7.61
N GLN A 85 0.93 -16.11 -8.41
CA GLN A 85 2.21 -16.69 -8.02
C GLN A 85 2.70 -16.00 -6.75
N TYR A 86 2.98 -16.77 -5.69
CA TYR A 86 3.58 -16.21 -4.49
C TYR A 86 5.05 -15.85 -4.73
N VAL A 87 5.42 -14.61 -4.42
CA VAL A 87 6.81 -14.15 -4.38
C VAL A 87 7.28 -14.18 -2.94
N ASP A 88 8.05 -15.21 -2.58
CA ASP A 88 8.67 -15.32 -1.25
C ASP A 88 9.84 -14.35 -1.14
N ILE A 89 9.54 -13.12 -0.73
CA ILE A 89 10.51 -12.04 -0.51
C ILE A 89 11.57 -12.35 0.55
N GLY A 90 11.35 -13.33 1.43
CA GLY A 90 12.38 -13.80 2.37
C GLY A 90 13.41 -14.72 1.73
N LYS A 91 13.11 -15.28 0.55
CA LYS A 91 13.99 -16.22 -0.19
C LYS A 91 14.41 -15.71 -1.57
N THR A 92 13.67 -14.74 -2.11
CA THR A 92 13.88 -14.18 -3.43
C THR A 92 14.61 -12.86 -3.29
N PRO A 93 15.70 -12.62 -4.05
CA PRO A 93 16.40 -11.33 -4.03
C PRO A 93 15.57 -10.28 -4.78
N VAL A 94 14.58 -9.72 -4.07
CA VAL A 94 13.60 -8.78 -4.61
C VAL A 94 13.34 -7.69 -3.58
N THR A 95 13.07 -6.48 -4.06
CA THR A 95 12.62 -5.34 -3.25
C THR A 95 11.28 -4.86 -3.79
N ILE A 96 10.47 -4.22 -2.94
CA ILE A 96 9.15 -3.71 -3.33
C ILE A 96 9.20 -2.19 -3.30
N HIS A 97 8.61 -1.57 -4.31
CA HIS A 97 8.63 -0.13 -4.48
C HIS A 97 7.28 0.36 -4.96
N THR A 98 6.99 1.61 -4.63
CA THR A 98 5.79 2.30 -5.06
C THR A 98 6.15 3.36 -6.08
N ILE A 99 5.40 3.43 -7.17
CA ILE A 99 5.55 4.44 -8.22
C ILE A 99 4.25 5.23 -8.31
N ASP A 100 4.30 6.50 -7.95
CA ASP A 100 3.18 7.43 -8.04
C ASP A 100 3.31 8.29 -9.29
N GLY A 101 2.17 8.57 -9.92
CA GLY A 101 2.05 9.51 -11.01
C GLY A 101 0.61 9.97 -11.17
N ILE A 102 0.43 11.00 -11.99
CA ILE A 102 -0.88 11.55 -12.31
C ILE A 102 -1.14 11.42 -13.80
N VAL A 103 -2.33 10.96 -14.15
CA VAL A 103 -2.83 10.96 -15.52
C VAL A 103 -3.86 12.07 -15.65
N GLY A 104 -3.71 12.94 -16.65
CA GLY A 104 -4.65 14.03 -16.89
C GLY A 104 -4.63 14.49 -18.33
N HIS A 105 -5.82 14.61 -18.94
CA HIS A 105 -6.01 14.96 -20.35
C HIS A 105 -5.14 14.12 -21.28
N GLY A 106 -5.05 12.82 -21.01
CA GLY A 106 -4.27 11.87 -21.78
C GLY A 106 -2.75 11.91 -21.53
N LYS A 107 -2.25 12.79 -20.65
CA LYS A 107 -0.82 12.89 -20.34
C LYS A 107 -0.50 12.24 -19.00
N ILE A 108 0.63 11.54 -18.95
CA ILE A 108 1.17 10.91 -17.73
C ILE A 108 2.30 11.80 -17.21
N VAL A 109 2.20 12.21 -15.95
CA VAL A 109 3.21 12.98 -15.25
C VAL A 109 3.73 12.14 -14.08
N PRO A 110 5.00 11.68 -14.15
CA PRO A 110 5.68 11.04 -13.03
C PRO A 110 5.62 11.92 -11.77
N TRP A 111 5.42 11.31 -10.60
CA TRP A 111 5.38 12.03 -9.32
C TRP A 111 6.55 11.63 -8.41
N ALA A 112 6.56 10.38 -7.93
CA ALA A 112 7.61 9.89 -7.05
C ALA A 112 7.82 8.40 -7.20
N ILE A 113 9.05 7.95 -6.92
CA ILE A 113 9.32 6.55 -6.60
C ILE A 113 9.67 6.50 -5.12
N SER A 114 9.04 5.57 -4.42
CA SER A 114 9.21 5.38 -2.99
C SER A 114 9.62 3.95 -2.67
N ASP A 115 10.53 3.78 -1.71
CA ASP A 115 11.02 2.48 -1.29
C ASP A 115 10.06 1.90 -0.24
N ASN A 116 9.41 0.76 -0.51
CA ASN A 116 8.53 0.13 0.47
C ASN A 116 9.38 -0.65 1.47
N ILE A 117 9.08 -0.48 2.76
CA ILE A 117 9.76 -1.17 3.84
C ILE A 117 8.82 -2.16 4.51
N TYR A 118 9.36 -3.34 4.80
CA TYR A 118 8.68 -4.45 5.43
C TYR A 118 9.45 -4.92 6.66
N PHE A 119 8.74 -5.53 7.61
CA PHE A 119 9.38 -6.07 8.81
C PHE A 119 10.31 -7.24 8.46
N LYS A 120 11.55 -7.22 8.94
CA LYS A 120 12.57 -8.23 8.63
C LYS A 120 12.13 -9.68 8.94
N HIS A 121 11.48 -9.90 10.08
CA HIS A 121 11.03 -11.23 10.51
C HIS A 121 9.57 -11.54 10.13
N ARG A 122 8.90 -10.58 9.49
CA ARG A 122 7.55 -10.72 8.93
C ARG A 122 7.50 -9.98 7.59
N PRO A 123 8.25 -10.45 6.59
CA PRO A 123 8.49 -9.66 5.39
C PRO A 123 7.20 -9.41 4.59
N GLN A 124 6.12 -10.16 4.81
CA GLN A 124 4.80 -9.89 4.26
C GLN A 124 4.07 -8.68 4.89
N CYS A 125 4.57 -8.15 6.01
CA CYS A 125 3.98 -7.04 6.73
C CYS A 125 4.63 -5.73 6.30
N PHE A 126 3.88 -4.89 5.61
CA PHE A 126 4.32 -3.54 5.27
C PHE A 126 4.51 -2.72 6.54
N GLN A 127 5.66 -2.08 6.66
CA GLN A 127 6.06 -1.30 7.82
C GLN A 127 6.09 0.20 7.51
N GLY A 128 6.37 0.60 6.27
CA GLY A 128 6.52 2.00 5.94
C GLY A 128 7.01 2.21 4.52
N VAL A 129 7.30 3.46 4.19
CA VAL A 129 7.78 3.85 2.87
C VAL A 129 8.71 5.06 2.97
N GLY A 130 9.81 5.04 2.22
CA GLY A 130 10.79 6.11 2.14
C GLY A 130 10.76 6.86 0.81
N ILE A 131 10.97 8.18 0.84
CA ILE A 131 11.00 9.04 -0.35
C ILE A 131 12.12 10.10 -0.24
N PRO A 132 12.80 10.49 -1.35
CA PRO A 132 12.82 9.80 -2.63
C PRO A 132 13.49 8.43 -2.52
N SER A 133 13.23 7.56 -3.49
CA SER A 133 13.89 6.26 -3.58
C SER A 133 15.41 6.39 -3.61
N VAL A 134 16.09 5.51 -2.87
CA VAL A 134 17.57 5.40 -2.84
C VAL A 134 18.13 4.45 -3.91
N LEU A 135 17.26 3.91 -4.78
CA LEU A 135 17.69 3.06 -5.88
C LEU A 135 18.62 3.80 -6.86
N ALA A 136 19.41 3.04 -7.61
CA ALA A 136 20.22 3.59 -8.69
C ALA A 136 19.33 4.26 -9.76
N GLU A 137 19.81 5.36 -10.35
CA GLU A 137 19.09 6.14 -11.36
C GLU A 137 18.64 5.28 -12.55
N GLU A 138 19.48 4.33 -12.99
CA GLU A 138 19.13 3.39 -14.06
C GLU A 138 17.90 2.55 -13.72
N THR A 139 17.82 2.03 -12.49
CA THR A 139 16.68 1.27 -12.00
C THR A 139 15.43 2.14 -11.95
N GLN A 140 15.54 3.36 -11.41
CA GLN A 140 14.43 4.32 -11.35
C GLN A 140 13.92 4.70 -12.75
N ASN A 141 14.81 4.90 -13.71
CA ASN A 141 14.46 5.15 -15.11
C ASN A 141 13.73 3.95 -15.74
N ASN A 142 14.14 2.72 -15.43
CA ASN A 142 13.43 1.53 -15.90
C ASN A 142 12.04 1.41 -15.26
N MET A 143 11.92 1.70 -13.97
CA MET A 143 10.65 1.75 -13.25
C MET A 143 9.68 2.75 -13.87
N TRP A 144 10.15 3.96 -14.22
CA TRP A 144 9.31 4.94 -14.92
C TRP A 144 8.81 4.46 -16.27
N ARG A 145 9.64 3.76 -17.05
CA ARG A 145 9.21 3.18 -18.33
C ARG A 145 8.11 2.13 -18.14
N VAL A 146 8.27 1.25 -17.14
CA VAL A 146 7.25 0.25 -16.80
C VAL A 146 5.96 0.94 -16.35
N TYR A 147 6.06 1.93 -15.47
CA TYR A 147 4.91 2.70 -14.99
C TYR A 147 4.14 3.37 -16.12
N VAL A 148 4.82 4.06 -17.03
CA VAL A 148 4.18 4.71 -18.19
C VAL A 148 3.42 3.67 -19.03
N ALA A 149 4.04 2.53 -19.35
CA ALA A 149 3.38 1.48 -20.12
C ALA A 149 2.14 0.89 -19.41
N LEU A 150 2.18 0.75 -18.08
CA LEU A 150 1.04 0.31 -17.27
C LEU A 150 -0.10 1.33 -17.31
N VAL A 151 0.20 2.62 -17.11
CA VAL A 151 -0.81 3.68 -17.09
C VAL A 151 -1.39 3.92 -18.48
N GLU A 152 -0.59 3.88 -19.55
CA GLU A 152 -1.09 3.93 -20.93
C GLU A 152 -2.09 2.79 -21.22
N ASN A 153 -1.89 1.63 -20.59
CA ASN A 153 -2.85 0.54 -20.69
C ASN A 153 -4.14 0.82 -19.91
N LEU A 154 -4.05 1.44 -18.72
CA LEU A 154 -5.23 1.86 -17.93
C LEU A 154 -6.04 2.95 -18.61
N GLN A 155 -5.42 3.86 -19.36
CA GLN A 155 -6.13 4.89 -20.14
C GLN A 155 -7.13 4.27 -21.13
N LYS A 156 -6.88 3.06 -21.64
CA LYS A 156 -7.82 2.33 -22.52
C LYS A 156 -9.11 1.93 -21.80
N TYR A 157 -9.06 1.86 -20.47
CA TYR A 157 -10.20 1.59 -19.60
C TYR A 157 -10.80 2.88 -19.00
N GLY A 158 -10.36 4.04 -19.48
CA GLY A 158 -10.93 5.34 -19.11
C GLY A 158 -10.27 6.01 -17.90
N PHE A 159 -9.11 5.51 -17.44
CA PHE A 159 -8.33 6.21 -16.41
C PHE A 159 -7.76 7.50 -16.98
N ASP A 160 -8.29 8.63 -16.53
CA ASP A 160 -7.83 9.97 -16.89
C ASP A 160 -8.32 10.97 -15.83
N ASN A 161 -7.49 11.95 -15.50
CA ASN A 161 -7.73 12.94 -14.44
C ASN A 161 -7.75 12.35 -13.02
N GLU A 162 -6.77 11.52 -12.71
CA GLU A 162 -6.56 10.94 -11.38
C GLU A 162 -5.09 10.61 -11.14
N PHE A 163 -4.74 10.40 -9.87
CA PHE A 163 -3.47 9.77 -9.54
C PHE A 163 -3.55 8.26 -9.69
N VAL A 164 -2.45 7.66 -10.13
CA VAL A 164 -2.27 6.22 -10.22
C VAL A 164 -1.02 5.85 -9.45
N ASP A 165 -1.19 4.91 -8.54
CA ASP A 165 -0.18 4.37 -7.66
C ASP A 165 0.07 2.92 -8.08
N ALA A 166 1.32 2.55 -8.33
CA ALA A 166 1.69 1.21 -8.76
C ALA A 166 2.75 0.63 -7.83
N GLU A 167 2.42 -0.48 -7.17
CA GLU A 167 3.38 -1.23 -6.38
C GLU A 167 4.03 -2.31 -7.24
N VAL A 168 5.36 -2.37 -7.23
CA VAL A 168 6.14 -3.25 -8.09
C VAL A 168 7.19 -4.04 -7.31
N PHE A 169 7.41 -5.27 -7.73
CA PHE A 169 8.58 -6.06 -7.39
C PHE A 169 9.74 -5.67 -8.33
N VAL A 170 10.90 -5.34 -7.75
CA VAL A 170 12.16 -5.11 -8.44
C VAL A 170 13.13 -6.22 -8.05
N PHE A 171 13.39 -7.14 -8.99
CA PHE A 171 14.27 -8.28 -8.82
C PHE A 171 15.74 -7.87 -9.02
N SER A 172 16.67 -8.61 -8.41
CA SER A 172 18.10 -8.31 -8.49
C SER A 172 18.70 -8.34 -9.90
N ASP A 173 18.04 -9.01 -10.85
CA ASP A 173 18.43 -9.04 -12.27
C ASP A 173 17.90 -7.84 -13.07
N GLY A 174 17.20 -6.90 -12.41
CA GLY A 174 16.57 -5.74 -13.03
C GLY A 174 15.17 -6.00 -13.58
N THR A 175 14.65 -7.23 -13.47
CA THR A 175 13.26 -7.53 -13.83
C THR A 175 12.31 -6.77 -12.91
N ILE A 176 11.28 -6.16 -13.48
CA ILE A 176 10.22 -5.46 -12.75
C ILE A 176 8.89 -6.17 -13.02
N LYS A 177 8.16 -6.51 -11.96
CA LYS A 177 6.81 -7.10 -12.06
C LYS A 177 5.81 -6.29 -11.24
N LEU A 178 4.62 -6.10 -11.80
CA LEU A 178 3.53 -5.44 -11.10
C LEU A 178 3.01 -6.31 -9.95
N MET A 179 2.81 -5.70 -8.79
CA MET A 179 2.14 -6.33 -7.64
C MET A 179 0.68 -5.89 -7.55
N GLU A 180 0.45 -4.58 -7.57
CA GLU A 180 -0.90 -3.99 -7.60
C GLU A 180 -0.90 -2.58 -8.18
N MET A 181 -2.08 -2.10 -8.54
CA MET A 181 -2.32 -0.71 -8.93
C MET A 181 -3.53 -0.15 -8.22
N ASN A 182 -3.45 1.11 -7.82
CA ASN A 182 -4.51 1.86 -7.18
C ASN A 182 -4.82 3.12 -7.99
N GLY A 183 -6.11 3.36 -8.30
CA GLY A 183 -6.59 4.58 -8.96
C GLY A 183 -6.67 5.80 -8.02
N ARG A 184 -5.64 5.96 -7.18
CA ARG A 184 -5.50 7.04 -6.19
C ARG A 184 -4.05 7.12 -5.74
N GLY A 185 -3.54 8.34 -5.52
CA GLY A 185 -2.24 8.53 -4.87
C GLY A 185 -2.30 8.10 -3.41
N PHE A 186 -1.16 7.72 -2.82
CA PHE A 186 -1.11 7.19 -1.46
C PHE A 186 -1.38 8.30 -0.40
N PRO A 187 -2.57 8.36 0.26
CA PRO A 187 -2.97 9.51 1.08
C PRO A 187 -2.02 9.84 2.24
N LEU A 188 -1.39 8.80 2.78
CA LEU A 188 -0.47 8.91 3.90
C LEU A 188 0.86 9.59 3.52
N MET A 189 1.17 9.66 2.23
CA MET A 189 2.37 10.30 1.70
C MET A 189 2.18 11.78 1.37
N PHE A 190 0.97 12.32 1.45
CA PHE A 190 0.66 13.66 0.93
C PHE A 190 1.50 14.75 1.59
N LYS A 191 1.64 14.72 2.92
CA LYS A 191 2.51 15.64 3.67
C LYS A 191 3.97 15.46 3.26
N LEU A 192 4.43 14.21 3.10
CA LEU A 192 5.82 13.92 2.74
C LEU A 192 6.16 14.42 1.33
N TYR A 193 5.25 14.26 0.36
CA TYR A 193 5.47 14.82 -0.98
C TYR A 193 5.66 16.33 -0.91
N ASP A 194 4.81 17.06 -0.18
CA ASP A 194 4.94 18.52 -0.04
C ASP A 194 6.26 18.91 0.65
N GLU A 195 6.70 18.16 1.67
CA GLU A 195 7.93 18.48 2.41
C GLU A 195 9.23 18.11 1.69
N VAL A 196 9.20 17.08 0.84
CA VAL A 196 10.37 16.47 0.17
C VAL A 196 10.50 16.84 -1.30
N LEU A 197 9.41 17.18 -1.98
CA LEU A 197 9.41 17.50 -3.40
C LEU A 197 9.09 18.99 -3.65
N ASN A 198 9.72 19.57 -4.66
CA ASN A 198 9.29 20.83 -5.24
C ASN A 198 7.99 20.59 -6.01
N LYS A 199 6.94 21.37 -5.71
CA LYS A 199 5.59 21.20 -6.27
C LYS A 199 4.96 19.82 -5.95
N GLY A 200 5.26 19.30 -4.75
CA GLY A 200 4.77 18.00 -4.27
C GLY A 200 3.32 17.99 -3.73
N ASP A 201 2.61 19.12 -3.74
CA ASP A 201 1.21 19.18 -3.29
C ASP A 201 0.29 18.42 -4.27
N ILE A 202 -0.09 17.22 -3.84
CA ILE A 202 -0.93 16.32 -4.62
C ILE A 202 -2.40 16.79 -4.72
N ILE A 203 -2.88 17.57 -3.74
CA ILE A 203 -4.24 18.12 -3.73
C ILE A 203 -4.29 19.26 -4.74
N GLU A 204 -3.29 20.15 -4.73
CA GLU A 204 -3.13 21.17 -5.76
C GLU A 204 -3.05 20.54 -7.16
N ALA A 205 -2.25 19.48 -7.32
CA ALA A 205 -2.14 18.76 -8.58
C ALA A 205 -3.50 18.21 -9.06
N HIS A 206 -4.28 17.55 -8.18
CA HIS A 206 -5.63 17.07 -8.48
C HIS A 206 -6.60 18.21 -8.89
N LEU A 207 -6.54 19.35 -8.20
CA LEU A 207 -7.38 20.50 -8.53
C LEU A 207 -6.99 21.10 -9.88
N ASN A 208 -5.69 21.12 -10.20
CA ASN A 208 -5.17 21.62 -11.47
C ASN A 208 -5.63 20.75 -12.64
N ILE A 209 -5.49 19.41 -12.56
CA ILE A 209 -5.95 18.53 -13.65
C ILE A 209 -7.46 18.61 -13.86
N SER A 210 -8.25 18.75 -12.79
CA SER A 210 -9.70 18.92 -12.86
C SER A 210 -10.11 20.19 -13.62
N ARG A 211 -9.18 21.15 -13.77
CA ARG A 211 -9.34 22.41 -14.48
C ARG A 211 -8.70 22.44 -15.87
N GLY A 212 -8.15 21.32 -16.36
CA GLY A 212 -7.43 21.31 -17.63
C GLY A 212 -5.95 21.71 -17.53
N VAL A 213 -5.42 21.87 -16.32
CA VAL A 213 -4.03 22.29 -16.10
C VAL A 213 -3.19 21.06 -15.76
N ILE A 214 -2.22 20.74 -16.62
CA ILE A 214 -1.30 19.63 -16.39
C ILE A 214 -0.19 20.09 -15.45
N PRO A 215 -0.01 19.43 -14.28
CA PRO A 215 1.08 19.76 -13.39
C PRO A 215 2.43 19.44 -14.02
N GLU A 216 3.47 20.15 -13.58
CA GLU A 216 4.84 19.78 -13.91
C GLU A 216 5.25 18.56 -13.07
N THR A 217 6.16 17.73 -13.61
CA THR A 217 6.81 16.69 -12.83
C THR A 217 7.57 17.33 -11.65
N PRO A 218 7.25 16.95 -10.40
CA PRO A 218 7.96 17.45 -9.25
C PRO A 218 9.41 16.99 -9.26
N THR A 219 10.27 17.72 -8.55
CA THR A 219 11.68 17.39 -8.41
C THR A 219 12.04 17.28 -6.93
N ASN A 220 13.03 16.47 -6.58
CA ASN A 220 13.47 16.33 -5.19
C ASN A 220 14.01 17.67 -4.67
N LYS A 221 13.63 18.04 -3.44
CA LYS A 221 14.33 19.11 -2.72
C LYS A 221 15.72 18.60 -2.30
N PRO A 222 16.78 19.41 -2.45
CA PRO A 222 18.11 19.03 -1.97
C PRO A 222 18.08 18.73 -0.47
N ASP A 223 18.79 17.69 -0.05
CA ASP A 223 18.95 17.30 1.36
C ASP A 223 17.61 17.18 2.10
N ARG A 224 16.61 16.57 1.45
CA ARG A 224 15.31 16.26 2.05
C ARG A 224 14.93 14.82 1.69
N TYR A 225 14.70 14.03 2.74
CA TYR A 225 14.17 12.68 2.69
C TYR A 225 13.00 12.60 3.65
N GLY A 226 11.99 11.83 3.26
CA GLY A 226 10.81 11.52 4.02
C GLY A 226 10.73 10.04 4.33
N LEU A 227 10.23 9.71 5.52
CA LEU A 227 9.93 8.36 5.93
C LEU A 227 8.54 8.35 6.57
N TYR A 228 7.66 7.57 5.98
CA TYR A 228 6.41 7.18 6.60
C TYR A 228 6.59 5.81 7.25
N ALA A 229 6.14 5.63 8.49
CA ALA A 229 6.22 4.32 9.15
C ALA A 229 5.03 4.06 10.06
N TYR A 230 4.56 2.82 10.05
CA TYR A 230 3.58 2.29 10.98
C TYR A 230 4.23 1.93 12.32
N MET A 231 3.56 2.30 13.40
CA MET A 231 3.77 1.76 14.74
C MET A 231 2.80 0.61 14.93
N ALA A 232 3.19 -0.60 14.53
CA ALA A 232 2.31 -1.77 14.61
C ALA A 232 2.61 -2.63 15.85
N THR A 233 1.58 -3.33 16.33
CA THR A 233 1.70 -4.44 17.27
C THR A 233 1.07 -5.72 16.71
N PHE A 234 1.62 -6.85 17.11
CA PHE A 234 1.16 -8.20 16.81
C PHE A 234 0.67 -8.92 18.08
N GLY A 235 0.71 -8.25 19.23
CA GLY A 235 0.14 -8.72 20.49
C GLY A 235 -1.33 -8.34 20.61
N SER A 236 -2.06 -9.06 21.46
CA SER A 236 -3.43 -8.69 21.87
C SER A 236 -3.40 -8.10 23.27
N GLY A 237 -4.13 -7.02 23.50
CA GLY A 237 -4.10 -6.29 24.77
C GLY A 237 -4.70 -4.90 24.64
N LYS A 238 -4.58 -4.07 25.68
CA LYS A 238 -5.01 -2.67 25.60
C LYS A 238 -3.98 -1.84 24.85
N VAL A 239 -4.40 -0.79 24.17
CA VAL A 239 -3.47 0.14 23.50
C VAL A 239 -2.42 0.69 24.45
N ALA A 240 -2.81 1.07 25.68
CA ALA A 240 -1.88 1.57 26.68
C ALA A 240 -0.82 0.56 27.13
N ASP A 241 -1.04 -0.74 26.89
CA ASP A 241 -0.02 -1.76 27.15
C ASP A 241 1.11 -1.65 26.12
N PHE A 242 0.81 -1.32 24.86
CA PHE A 242 1.78 -1.32 23.76
C PHE A 242 2.46 0.02 23.50
N ILE A 243 1.79 1.15 23.78
CA ILE A 243 2.31 2.49 23.51
C ILE A 243 2.20 3.42 24.73
N ASP A 244 3.21 4.28 24.89
CA ASP A 244 3.27 5.34 25.90
C ASP A 244 2.53 6.58 25.41
N LEU A 245 1.22 6.63 25.67
CA LEU A 245 0.32 7.71 25.22
C LEU A 245 0.67 9.08 25.82
N ASP A 246 1.22 9.11 27.04
CA ASP A 246 1.61 10.37 27.68
C ASP A 246 2.79 11.00 26.93
N LYS A 247 3.84 10.21 26.66
CA LYS A 247 4.98 10.69 25.85
C LYS A 247 4.59 10.97 24.41
N LEU A 248 3.68 10.19 23.84
CA LEU A 248 3.19 10.38 22.47
C LEU A 248 2.63 11.79 22.26
N SER A 249 1.97 12.35 23.28
CA SER A 249 1.43 13.71 23.26
C SER A 249 2.49 14.81 23.12
N GLU A 250 3.77 14.49 23.37
CA GLU A 250 4.91 15.41 23.20
C GLU A 250 5.36 15.55 21.73
N TYR A 251 4.87 14.69 20.83
CA TYR A 251 5.31 14.64 19.44
C TYR A 251 4.22 15.06 18.46
N SER A 252 4.35 16.26 17.89
CA SER A 252 3.38 16.80 16.91
C SER A 252 3.44 16.15 15.52
N ASP A 253 4.55 15.49 15.19
CA ASP A 253 4.78 14.85 13.88
C ASP A 253 4.26 13.41 13.81
N ILE A 254 3.59 12.96 14.87
CA ILE A 254 3.01 11.63 14.98
C ILE A 254 1.49 11.77 14.93
N ALA A 255 0.88 11.11 13.95
CA ALA A 255 -0.55 10.98 13.90
C ALA A 255 -0.94 9.60 14.40
N THR A 256 -1.87 9.56 15.34
CA THR A 256 -2.33 8.33 15.96
C THR A 256 -3.69 7.95 15.40
N PHE A 257 -3.93 6.65 15.28
CA PHE A 257 -5.31 6.20 15.11
C PHE A 257 -5.96 6.21 16.49
N GLY A 258 -7.00 7.02 16.62
CA GLY A 258 -7.74 7.26 17.85
C GLY A 258 -8.19 5.97 18.52
N HIS A 259 -7.37 5.50 19.44
CA HIS A 259 -7.70 4.41 20.32
C HIS A 259 -7.37 4.88 21.72
N GLU A 260 -8.43 5.10 22.50
CA GLU A 260 -8.33 5.41 23.93
C GLU A 260 -7.49 4.34 24.61
N ALA A 261 -6.82 4.70 25.71
CA ALA A 261 -5.94 3.82 26.47
C ALA A 261 -6.51 2.41 26.72
N ASP A 262 -7.82 2.33 26.97
CA ASP A 262 -8.56 1.10 27.27
C ASP A 262 -9.07 0.32 26.04
N THR A 263 -8.84 0.81 24.83
CA THR A 263 -9.21 0.10 23.60
C THR A 263 -8.44 -1.21 23.52
N VAL A 264 -9.16 -2.32 23.40
CA VAL A 264 -8.57 -3.64 23.21
C VAL A 264 -8.27 -3.83 21.73
N VAL A 265 -7.02 -4.16 21.42
CA VAL A 265 -6.56 -4.51 20.07
C VAL A 265 -6.34 -6.01 19.98
N GLU A 266 -6.85 -6.60 18.90
CA GLU A 266 -6.69 -8.00 18.56
C GLU A 266 -6.29 -8.08 17.09
N PRO A 267 -4.97 -8.16 16.79
CA PRO A 267 -4.49 -8.29 15.42
C PRO A 267 -5.15 -9.46 14.70
N LYS A 268 -5.71 -9.22 13.52
CA LYS A 268 -6.30 -10.25 12.66
C LYS A 268 -5.39 -10.51 11.48
N GLY A 269 -5.13 -11.78 11.21
CA GLY A 269 -4.23 -12.18 10.12
C GLY A 269 -2.77 -11.84 10.40
N GLU A 270 -1.97 -11.68 9.35
CA GLU A 270 -0.53 -11.51 9.48
C GLU A 270 -0.11 -10.04 9.62
N SER A 271 -0.92 -9.08 9.17
CA SER A 271 -0.59 -7.65 9.05
C SER A 271 -0.50 -6.86 10.36
N GLY A 272 -0.81 -7.48 11.51
CA GLY A 272 -0.76 -6.79 12.81
C GLY A 272 -1.93 -5.81 13.02
N PHE A 273 -1.79 -4.98 14.05
CA PHE A 273 -2.67 -3.86 14.36
C PHE A 273 -1.85 -2.57 14.37
N ASN A 274 -2.31 -1.54 13.66
CA ASN A 274 -1.62 -0.26 13.59
C ASN A 274 -2.03 0.66 14.75
N LEU A 275 -1.08 1.01 15.63
CA LEU A 275 -1.29 1.91 16.77
C LEU A 275 -1.18 3.39 16.37
N GLY A 276 -0.53 3.68 15.24
CA GLY A 276 -0.31 5.04 14.76
C GLY A 276 0.76 5.09 13.68
N PHE A 277 0.99 6.27 13.13
CA PHE A 277 1.95 6.45 12.07
C PHE A 277 2.82 7.69 12.26
N LEU A 278 4.06 7.53 11.81
CA LEU A 278 5.12 8.51 11.88
C LEU A 278 5.33 9.10 10.50
N SER A 279 5.42 10.43 10.40
CA SER A 279 5.84 11.12 9.19
C SER A 279 7.09 11.92 9.54
N ILE A 280 8.25 11.42 9.11
CA ILE A 280 9.55 11.98 9.47
C ILE A 280 10.18 12.59 8.24
N VAL A 281 10.74 13.80 8.36
CA VAL A 281 11.57 14.41 7.33
C VAL A 281 12.92 14.80 7.91
N ASP A 282 13.99 14.49 7.17
CA ASP A 282 15.36 14.83 7.52
C ASP A 282 16.23 15.01 6.26
N SER A 283 17.51 15.31 6.47
CA SER A 283 18.57 15.49 5.48
C SER A 283 18.96 14.23 4.71
N SER A 284 18.71 13.05 5.27
CA SER A 284 19.06 11.77 4.65
C SER A 284 18.09 10.66 5.06
N TYR A 285 18.02 9.60 4.25
CA TYR A 285 17.27 8.38 4.58
C TYR A 285 17.71 7.80 5.93
N GLN A 286 19.02 7.70 6.18
CA GLN A 286 19.54 7.16 7.44
C GLN A 286 19.13 8.02 8.64
N ALA A 287 19.16 9.35 8.52
CA ALA A 287 18.72 10.23 9.59
C ALA A 287 17.21 10.07 9.90
N CYS A 288 16.38 9.80 8.87
CA CYS A 288 14.97 9.47 9.08
C CYS A 288 14.80 8.14 9.83
N VAL A 289 15.56 7.12 9.45
CA VAL A 289 15.56 5.81 10.12
C VAL A 289 16.02 5.94 11.58
N ASP A 290 17.11 6.67 11.84
CA ASP A 290 17.64 6.89 13.18
C ASP A 290 16.61 7.59 14.08
N LYS A 291 15.94 8.64 13.56
CA LYS A 291 14.85 9.32 14.26
C LYS A 291 13.69 8.39 14.57
N MET A 292 13.27 7.58 13.60
CA MET A 292 12.18 6.61 13.77
C MET A 292 12.51 5.60 14.88
N GLU A 293 13.73 5.07 14.89
CA GLU A 293 14.17 4.11 15.91
C GLU A 293 14.15 4.74 17.31
N VAL A 294 14.65 5.98 17.46
CA VAL A 294 14.57 6.71 18.73
C VAL A 294 13.11 6.90 19.19
N LEU A 295 12.21 7.29 18.28
CA LEU A 295 10.79 7.44 18.61
C LEU A 295 10.17 6.12 19.06
N LYS A 296 10.43 5.03 18.35
CA LYS A 296 9.95 3.70 18.73
C LYS A 296 10.48 3.28 20.11
N VAL A 297 11.77 3.52 20.43
CA VAL A 297 12.38 3.22 21.75
C VAL A 297 11.67 3.97 22.87
N ASN A 298 11.31 5.22 22.62
CA ASN A 298 10.69 6.04 23.64
C ASN A 298 9.20 5.74 23.83
N LEU A 299 8.52 5.29 22.77
CA LEU A 299 7.06 5.16 22.73
C LEU A 299 6.55 3.73 22.87
N LEU A 300 7.21 2.72 22.31
CA LEU A 300 6.75 1.33 22.34
C LEU A 300 7.20 0.62 23.62
N LYS A 301 6.27 -0.04 24.31
CA LYS A 301 6.51 -0.70 25.61
C LYS A 301 6.85 -2.19 25.49
N HIS A 302 6.36 -2.86 24.43
CA HIS A 302 6.52 -4.29 24.19
C HIS A 302 7.18 -4.59 22.85
N PRO A 303 8.50 -4.45 22.74
CA PRO A 303 9.25 -4.70 21.50
C PRO A 303 9.06 -6.11 20.90
N GLU A 304 8.81 -7.10 21.75
CA GLU A 304 8.56 -8.49 21.36
C GLU A 304 7.26 -8.67 20.57
N TYR A 305 6.29 -7.77 20.78
CA TYR A 305 5.02 -7.75 20.06
C TYR A 305 4.98 -6.64 19.02
N SER A 306 5.88 -5.66 19.08
CA SER A 306 5.95 -4.52 18.17
C SER A 306 7.39 -4.41 17.63
N PRO A 307 7.80 -5.32 16.72
CA PRO A 307 9.19 -5.48 16.30
C PRO A 307 9.75 -4.25 15.61
N TRP A 308 11.06 -4.12 15.70
CA TRP A 308 11.83 -2.97 15.24
C TRP A 308 12.11 -3.06 13.74
N TRP A 309 12.68 -2.00 13.17
CA TRP A 309 13.13 -2.03 11.77
C TRP A 309 14.24 -3.05 11.53
N ASN A 310 15.09 -3.28 12.55
CA ASN A 310 16.30 -4.09 12.45
C ASN A 310 16.22 -5.48 13.13
N ASN A 311 15.16 -5.73 13.91
CA ASN A 311 14.98 -6.92 14.77
C ASN A 311 13.67 -7.66 14.53
#